data_AF-A0A946BL10-F1
#
_entry.id   AF-A0A946BL10-F1
#
_cell.length_a   1.000
_cell.length_b   1.000
_cell.length_c   1.000
_cell.angle_alpha   90.00
_cell.angle_beta   90.00
_cell.angle_gamma   90.00
#
_symmetry.space_group_name_H-M   'P 1'
#
loop_
_entity.id
_entity.type
_entity.pdbx_description
1 polymer ?
#
loop_
_entity_poly.entity_id
_entity_poly.type
_entity_poly.pdbx_seq_one_letter_code
_entity_poly.pdbx_strand_id
1 'polypeptide(L)'
;MTTFLLLTFALLLDAYAGEPRWLWSRIPHPAVIMGSAIESLDNALNKSSEARPEGTIAILLLVTGAGIIGWIISLLGPLVSILGVAVLLAQKSLIDHVRAVSNGLRQSEMSGSQALSRIVGRDVNQLTPPETARAAIESLAENFSDGVIAPAFWFLIAGFPGILVYKTVNTADSMIG
;
A
#
# COMPACT_ATOMS: atom_id res chain seq x y z
N MET A 1 -13.79 18.57 11.29
CA MET A 1 -14.37 17.34 10.71
C MET A 1 -13.75 16.17 11.46
N THR A 2 -14.54 15.17 11.89
CA THR A 2 -13.99 14.01 12.62
C THR A 2 -13.15 13.13 11.68
N THR A 3 -12.22 12.36 12.23
CA THR A 3 -11.43 11.35 11.47
C THR A 3 -12.35 10.38 10.74
N PHE A 4 -13.47 10.01 11.35
CA PHE A 4 -14.50 9.19 10.71
C PHE A 4 -15.01 9.78 9.39
N LEU A 5 -15.45 11.05 9.40
CA LEU A 5 -15.96 11.70 8.18
C LEU A 5 -14.88 11.86 7.11
N LEU A 6 -13.66 12.23 7.51
CA LEU A 6 -12.53 12.32 6.59
C LEU A 6 -12.27 10.98 5.89
N LEU A 7 -12.27 9.88 6.66
CA LEU A 7 -12.09 8.54 6.15
C LEU A 7 -13.24 8.12 5.21
N THR A 8 -14.49 8.41 5.57
CA THR A 8 -15.64 8.11 4.71
C THR A 8 -15.49 8.77 3.35
N PHE A 9 -15.14 10.06 3.31
CA PHE A 9 -14.91 10.75 2.03
C PHE A 9 -13.71 10.20 1.26
N ALA A 10 -12.63 9.84 1.96
CA ALA A 10 -11.45 9.25 1.33
C ALA A 10 -11.76 7.87 0.70
N LEU A 11 -12.50 7.00 1.39
CA LEU A 11 -12.94 5.70 0.88
C LEU A 11 -13.85 5.85 -0.34
N LEU A 12 -14.80 6.79 -0.29
CA LEU A 12 -15.67 7.09 -1.44
C LEU A 12 -14.87 7.62 -2.63
N LEU A 13 -13.88 8.47 -2.36
CA LEU A 13 -13.03 9.04 -3.39
C LEU A 13 -12.16 7.97 -4.05
N ASP A 14 -11.49 7.10 -3.27
CA ASP A 14 -10.70 5.99 -3.80
C ASP A 14 -11.60 5.03 -4.60
N ALA A 15 -12.75 4.63 -4.07
CA ALA A 15 -13.70 3.76 -4.79
C ALA A 15 -14.13 4.34 -6.15
N TYR A 16 -14.33 5.66 -6.22
CA TYR A 16 -14.70 6.36 -7.45
C TYR A 16 -13.52 6.55 -8.41
N ALA A 17 -12.45 7.20 -7.95
CA ALA A 17 -11.35 7.67 -8.79
C ALA A 17 -10.18 6.67 -8.90
N GLY A 18 -9.91 5.90 -7.85
CA GLY A 18 -8.76 5.00 -7.74
C GLY A 18 -7.44 5.70 -8.01
N GLU A 19 -6.55 5.03 -8.75
CA GLU A 19 -5.25 5.56 -9.14
C GLU A 19 -5.27 6.20 -10.55
N PRO A 20 -5.31 7.55 -10.65
CA PRO A 20 -5.27 8.22 -11.94
C PRO A 20 -3.88 8.06 -12.60
N ARG A 21 -3.79 7.16 -13.58
CA ARG A 21 -2.54 6.89 -14.35
C ARG A 21 -1.88 8.15 -14.93
N TRP A 22 -2.66 9.15 -15.34
CA TRP A 22 -2.14 10.39 -15.89
C TRP A 22 -1.36 11.24 -14.86
N LEU A 23 -1.66 11.08 -13.57
CA LEU A 23 -1.00 11.78 -12.48
C LEU A 23 0.30 11.07 -12.09
N TRP A 24 0.23 9.75 -11.88
CA TRP A 24 1.36 8.94 -11.42
C TRP A 24 2.40 8.65 -12.51
N SER A 25 2.05 8.85 -13.78
CA SER A 25 3.03 8.89 -14.86
C SER A 25 3.87 10.18 -14.90
N ARG A 26 3.49 11.21 -14.12
CA ARG A 26 4.18 12.52 -14.08
C ARG A 26 4.84 12.82 -12.75
N ILE A 27 4.28 12.31 -11.65
CA ILE A 27 4.73 12.57 -10.29
C ILE A 27 4.92 11.22 -9.59
N PRO A 28 6.02 11.01 -8.85
CA PRO A 28 6.21 9.79 -8.09
C PRO A 28 5.09 9.61 -7.07
N HIS A 29 4.51 8.41 -7.04
CA HIS A 29 3.50 8.03 -6.05
C HIS A 29 4.08 8.12 -4.63
N PRO A 30 3.31 8.50 -3.59
CA PRO A 30 3.81 8.52 -2.21
C PRO A 30 4.44 7.19 -1.76
N ALA A 31 3.91 6.06 -2.23
CA ALA A 31 4.50 4.73 -1.99
C ALA A 31 5.92 4.59 -2.54
N VAL A 32 6.20 5.14 -3.72
CA VAL A 32 7.55 5.15 -4.31
C VAL A 32 8.49 6.02 -3.48
N ILE A 33 8.02 7.19 -3.02
CA ILE A 33 8.80 8.09 -2.17
C ILE A 33 9.14 7.41 -0.84
N MET A 34 8.16 6.74 -0.21
CA MET A 34 8.39 5.95 1.00
C MET A 34 9.42 4.83 0.76
N GLY A 35 9.27 4.09 -0.33
CA GLY A 35 10.21 3.03 -0.71
C GLY A 35 11.64 3.54 -0.90
N SER A 36 11.83 4.65 -1.61
CA SER A 36 13.17 5.25 -1.79
C SER A 36 13.78 5.75 -0.47
N ALA A 37 12.96 6.26 0.44
CA ALA A 37 13.44 6.67 1.78
C ALA A 37 13.87 5.46 2.63
N ILE A 38 13.11 4.37 2.56
CA ILE A 38 13.41 3.09 3.21
C ILE A 38 14.71 2.51 2.66
N GLU A 39 14.83 2.40 1.33
CA GLU A 39 16.02 1.88 0.64
C GLU A 39 17.28 2.72 0.97
N SER A 40 17.13 4.04 1.05
CA SER A 40 18.25 4.92 1.43
C SER A 40 18.71 4.68 2.86
N LEU A 41 17.77 4.46 3.79
CA LEU A 41 18.09 4.17 5.19
C LEU A 41 18.68 2.77 5.36
N ASP A 42 18.14 1.77 4.65
CA ASP A 42 18.64 0.40 4.68
C ASP A 42 20.10 0.37 4.16
N ASN A 43 20.38 0.94 2.99
CA ASN A 43 21.76 1.03 2.47
C ASN A 43 22.72 1.81 3.39
N ALA A 44 22.23 2.80 4.14
CA ALA A 44 23.04 3.61 5.03
C ALA A 44 23.40 2.88 6.34
N LEU A 45 22.47 2.10 6.88
CA LEU A 45 22.52 1.53 8.24
C LEU A 45 22.75 0.01 8.25
N ASN A 46 22.24 -0.72 7.27
CA ASN A 46 22.32 -2.18 7.18
C ASN A 46 23.64 -2.66 6.55
N LYS A 47 24.76 -2.34 7.21
CA LYS A 47 26.12 -2.60 6.69
C LYS A 47 26.79 -3.85 7.25
N SER A 48 26.20 -4.52 8.24
CA SER A 48 26.83 -5.68 8.87
C SER A 48 25.84 -6.81 9.13
N SER A 49 26.33 -8.05 9.08
CA SER A 49 25.52 -9.27 9.22
C SER A 49 24.89 -9.45 10.61
N GLU A 50 25.26 -8.64 11.61
CA GLU A 50 24.80 -8.75 13.01
C GLU A 50 24.01 -7.50 13.47
N ALA A 51 23.60 -6.64 12.52
CA ALA A 51 23.15 -5.26 12.74
C ALA A 51 21.74 -5.06 13.33
N ARG A 52 21.40 -5.76 14.42
CA ARG A 52 20.14 -5.56 15.17
C ARG A 52 19.91 -4.11 15.67
N PRO A 53 20.91 -3.39 16.23
CA PRO A 53 20.69 -2.03 16.69
C PRO A 53 20.47 -1.04 15.52
N GLU A 54 21.13 -1.24 14.39
CA GLU A 54 21.00 -0.39 13.21
C GLU A 54 19.61 -0.52 12.57
N GLY A 55 19.06 -1.74 12.49
CA GLY A 55 17.67 -1.95 12.06
C GLY A 55 16.66 -1.28 12.99
N THR A 56 16.91 -1.32 14.31
CA THR A 56 16.06 -0.62 15.29
C THR A 56 16.11 0.90 15.08
N ILE A 57 17.30 1.46 14.86
CA ILE A 57 17.47 2.89 14.56
C ILE A 57 16.77 3.26 13.25
N ALA A 58 16.89 2.45 12.20
CA ALA A 58 16.23 2.69 10.92
C ALA A 58 14.70 2.76 11.07
N ILE A 59 14.08 1.79 11.77
CA ILE A 59 12.64 1.79 12.02
C ILE A 59 12.21 2.97 12.89
N LEU A 60 12.98 3.33 13.94
CA LEU A 60 12.69 4.51 14.76
C LEU A 60 12.71 5.80 13.95
N LEU A 61 13.69 5.96 13.04
CA LEU A 61 13.77 7.12 12.15
C LEU A 61 12.60 7.17 11.17
N LEU A 62 12.24 6.03 10.57
CA LEU A 62 11.10 5.91 9.66
C LEU A 62 9.77 6.25 10.36
N VAL A 63 9.51 5.65 11.52
CA VAL A 63 8.29 5.89 12.30
C VAL A 63 8.21 7.34 12.77
N THR A 64 9.29 7.89 13.30
CA THR A 64 9.31 9.28 13.78
C THR A 64 9.16 10.26 12.63
N GLY A 65 9.88 10.03 11.52
CA GLY A 65 9.80 10.85 10.32
C GLY A 65 8.41 10.83 9.69
N ALA A 66 7.83 9.65 9.49
CA ALA A 66 6.47 9.48 8.98
C ALA A 66 5.44 10.12 9.92
N GLY A 67 5.61 9.99 11.24
CA GLY A 67 4.74 10.63 12.22
C GLY A 67 4.78 12.15 12.13
N ILE A 68 5.97 12.76 12.05
CA ILE A 68 6.15 14.21 11.92
C ILE A 68 5.58 14.71 10.59
N ILE A 69 5.90 14.06 9.47
CA ILE A 69 5.38 14.43 8.14
C ILE A 69 3.86 14.33 8.12
N GLY A 70 3.31 13.24 8.64
CA GLY A 70 1.85 13.04 8.71
C GLY A 70 1.18 14.08 9.61
N TRP A 71 1.83 14.49 10.69
CA TRP A 71 1.34 15.57 11.55
C TRP A 71 1.33 16.90 10.80
N ILE A 72 2.41 17.26 10.10
CA ILE A 72 2.47 18.48 9.27
C ILE A 72 1.35 18.47 8.21
N ILE A 73 1.16 17.36 7.50
CA ILE A 73 0.11 17.23 6.48
C ILE A 73 -1.29 17.42 7.09
N SER A 74 -1.52 16.91 8.30
CA SER A 74 -2.81 17.06 8.99
C SER A 74 -3.18 18.53 9.27
N LEU A 75 -2.18 19.41 9.39
CA LEU A 75 -2.37 20.86 9.61
C LEU A 75 -2.80 21.60 8.33
N LEU A 76 -2.58 21.01 7.15
CA LEU A 76 -2.94 21.64 5.85
C LEU A 76 -4.45 21.62 5.56
N GLY A 77 -5.24 21.00 6.44
CA GLY A 77 -6.69 21.02 6.41
C GLY A 77 -7.35 19.74 5.91
N PRO A 78 -8.69 19.70 5.95
CA PRO A 78 -9.47 18.49 5.72
C PRO A 78 -9.38 18.00 4.27
N LEU A 79 -9.32 18.89 3.28
CA LEU A 79 -9.24 18.52 1.87
C LEU A 79 -7.93 17.76 1.57
N VAL A 80 -6.80 18.29 2.03
CA VAL A 80 -5.50 17.63 1.87
C VAL A 80 -5.48 16.27 2.57
N SER A 81 -6.09 16.18 3.76
CA SER A 81 -6.22 14.91 4.48
C SER A 81 -7.04 13.88 3.71
N ILE A 82 -8.19 14.27 3.14
CA ILE A 82 -9.03 13.35 2.32
C ILE A 82 -8.26 12.86 1.11
N LEU A 83 -7.63 13.78 0.35
CA LEU A 83 -6.88 13.43 -0.85
C LEU A 83 -5.71 12.52 -0.51
N GLY A 84 -4.93 12.85 0.53
CA GLY A 84 -3.79 12.05 0.94
C GLY A 84 -4.18 10.66 1.43
N VAL A 85 -5.25 10.55 2.23
CA VAL A 85 -5.76 9.24 2.67
C VAL A 85 -6.28 8.43 1.49
N ALA A 86 -7.02 9.04 0.56
CA ALA A 86 -7.52 8.35 -0.62
C ALA A 86 -6.38 7.79 -1.50
N VAL A 87 -5.27 8.53 -1.63
CA VAL A 87 -4.06 8.06 -2.34
C VAL A 87 -3.34 6.94 -1.59
N LEU A 88 -3.42 6.91 -0.26
CA LEU A 88 -2.80 5.86 0.56
C LEU A 88 -3.68 4.61 0.69
N LEU A 89 -4.96 4.67 0.32
CA LEU A 89 -5.84 3.52 0.21
C LEU A 89 -5.73 2.88 -1.18
N ALA A 90 -5.94 1.57 -1.27
CA ALA A 90 -5.81 0.81 -2.51
C ALA A 90 -7.10 0.07 -2.93
N GLN A 91 -8.26 0.45 -2.40
CA GLN A 91 -9.51 -0.31 -2.52
C GLN A 91 -9.89 -0.56 -3.98
N LYS A 92 -9.92 0.49 -4.81
CA LYS A 92 -10.35 0.33 -6.21
C LYS A 92 -9.34 -0.50 -7.00
N SER A 93 -8.06 -0.18 -6.84
CA SER A 93 -6.95 -0.87 -7.51
C SER A 93 -7.00 -2.38 -7.23
N LEU A 94 -7.21 -2.80 -5.99
CA LEU A 94 -7.33 -4.21 -5.61
C LEU A 94 -8.48 -4.92 -6.31
N ILE A 95 -9.67 -4.30 -6.32
CA ILE A 95 -10.83 -4.85 -7.01
C ILE A 95 -10.57 -4.99 -8.51
N ASP A 96 -9.94 -4.00 -9.13
CA ASP A 96 -9.66 -3.99 -10.56
C ASP A 96 -8.66 -5.10 -10.94
N HIS A 97 -7.63 -5.34 -10.14
CA HIS A 97 -6.68 -6.43 -10.37
C HIS A 97 -7.34 -7.81 -10.26
N VAL A 98 -8.13 -8.07 -9.21
CA VAL A 98 -8.78 -9.37 -9.02
C VAL A 98 -9.85 -9.62 -10.08
N ARG A 99 -10.58 -8.57 -10.50
CA ARG A 99 -11.47 -8.63 -11.67
C ARG A 99 -10.71 -8.98 -12.93
N ALA A 100 -9.50 -8.45 -13.13
CA ALA A 100 -8.68 -8.81 -14.27
C ALA A 100 -8.32 -10.31 -14.26
N VAL A 101 -8.02 -10.90 -13.11
CA VAL A 101 -7.80 -12.35 -12.99
C VAL A 101 -9.07 -13.13 -13.33
N SER A 102 -10.21 -12.75 -12.74
CA SER A 102 -11.50 -13.42 -13.01
C SER A 102 -11.87 -13.36 -14.50
N ASN A 103 -11.70 -12.20 -15.14
CA ASN A 103 -11.96 -12.03 -16.57
C ASN A 103 -10.95 -12.80 -17.43
N GLY A 104 -9.67 -12.84 -17.01
CA GLY A 104 -8.63 -13.63 -17.67
C GLY A 104 -8.96 -15.12 -17.65
N LEU A 105 -9.34 -15.68 -16.51
CA LEU A 105 -9.74 -17.09 -16.36
C LEU A 105 -10.96 -17.47 -17.22
N ARG A 106 -11.85 -16.52 -17.52
CA ARG A 106 -12.97 -16.74 -18.46
C ARG A 106 -12.52 -16.80 -19.92
N GLN A 107 -11.34 -16.28 -20.25
CA GLN A 107 -10.78 -16.28 -21.60
C GLN A 107 -9.86 -17.49 -21.80
N SER A 108 -8.89 -17.69 -20.90
CA SER A 108 -7.99 -18.84 -20.91
C SER A 108 -7.24 -18.97 -19.58
N GLU A 109 -6.67 -20.15 -19.33
CA GLU A 109 -5.77 -20.38 -18.18
C GLU A 109 -4.58 -19.41 -18.21
N MET A 110 -3.91 -19.29 -19.36
CA MET A 110 -2.77 -18.39 -19.54
C MET A 110 -3.12 -16.92 -19.26
N SER A 111 -4.29 -16.45 -19.72
CA SER A 111 -4.75 -15.08 -19.47
C SER A 111 -5.01 -14.83 -17.98
N GLY A 112 -5.56 -15.82 -17.27
CA GLY A 112 -5.74 -15.77 -15.81
C GLY A 112 -4.40 -15.67 -15.07
N SER A 113 -3.45 -16.54 -15.40
CA SER A 113 -2.12 -16.57 -14.77
C SER A 113 -1.33 -15.28 -15.05
N GLN A 114 -1.38 -14.74 -16.28
CA GLN A 114 -0.75 -13.45 -16.61
C GLN A 114 -1.34 -12.25 -15.87
N ALA A 115 -2.63 -12.29 -15.54
CA ALA A 115 -3.23 -11.26 -14.69
C ALA A 115 -2.82 -11.46 -13.23
N LEU A 116 -2.75 -12.70 -12.76
CA LEU A 116 -2.35 -13.05 -11.40
C LEU A 116 -0.91 -12.63 -11.11
N SER A 117 0.02 -12.80 -12.06
CA SER A 117 1.44 -12.42 -11.89
C SER A 117 1.66 -10.93 -11.58
N ARG A 118 0.64 -10.09 -11.79
CA ARG A 118 0.69 -8.66 -11.45
C ARG A 118 0.37 -8.36 -9.99
N ILE A 119 -0.17 -9.33 -9.24
CA ILE A 119 -0.61 -9.16 -7.84
C ILE A 119 -0.01 -10.20 -6.88
N VAL A 120 0.88 -11.06 -7.38
CA VAL A 120 1.64 -12.00 -6.54
C VAL A 120 3.10 -11.98 -6.94
N GLY A 121 4.00 -12.14 -5.96
CA GLY A 121 5.45 -12.22 -6.21
C GLY A 121 5.96 -13.62 -6.56
N ARG A 122 5.10 -14.65 -6.58
CA ARG A 122 5.47 -16.05 -6.87
C ARG A 122 5.35 -16.39 -8.36
N ASP A 123 6.03 -17.45 -8.78
CA ASP A 123 5.83 -18.02 -10.11
C ASP A 123 4.39 -18.58 -10.24
N VAL A 124 3.73 -18.21 -11.34
CA VAL A 124 2.33 -18.57 -11.64
C VAL A 124 2.20 -19.39 -12.94
N ASN A 125 3.32 -19.71 -13.59
CA ASN A 125 3.33 -20.35 -14.91
C ASN A 125 2.77 -21.78 -14.92
N GLN A 126 2.63 -22.41 -13.75
CA GLN A 126 2.17 -23.80 -13.60
C GLN A 126 0.87 -23.92 -12.80
N LEU A 127 0.19 -22.81 -12.48
CA LEU A 127 -1.06 -22.86 -11.71
C LEU A 127 -2.23 -23.22 -12.60
N THR A 128 -3.00 -24.23 -12.18
CA THR A 128 -4.29 -24.57 -12.77
C THR A 128 -5.32 -23.44 -12.55
N PRO A 129 -6.46 -23.45 -13.27
CA PRO A 129 -7.50 -22.43 -13.07
C PRO A 129 -8.04 -22.33 -11.62
N PRO A 130 -8.30 -23.45 -10.89
CA PRO A 130 -8.70 -23.37 -9.48
C PRO A 130 -7.60 -22.83 -8.57
N GLU A 131 -6.34 -23.18 -8.81
CA GLU A 131 -5.20 -22.66 -8.04
C GLU A 131 -4.98 -21.17 -8.28
N THR A 132 -5.16 -20.72 -9.53
CA THR A 132 -5.12 -19.30 -9.91
C THR A 132 -6.22 -18.51 -9.20
N ALA A 133 -7.45 -19.03 -9.18
CA ALA A 133 -8.57 -18.39 -8.47
C ALA A 133 -8.32 -18.32 -6.96
N ARG A 134 -7.82 -19.41 -6.37
CA ARG A 134 -7.44 -19.46 -4.95
C ARG A 134 -6.36 -18.45 -4.63
N ALA A 135 -5.29 -18.41 -5.43
CA ALA A 135 -4.19 -17.48 -5.27
C ALA A 135 -4.64 -16.01 -5.35
N ALA A 136 -5.58 -15.70 -6.25
CA ALA A 136 -6.16 -14.37 -6.35
C ALA A 136 -6.97 -13.98 -5.11
N ILE A 137 -7.72 -14.92 -4.52
CA ILE A 137 -8.49 -14.68 -3.29
C ILE A 137 -7.55 -14.51 -2.07
N GLU A 138 -6.52 -15.35 -1.97
CA GLU A 138 -5.48 -15.21 -0.93
C GLU A 138 -4.81 -13.84 -1.00
N SER A 139 -4.33 -13.46 -2.19
CA SER A 139 -3.72 -12.15 -2.43
C SER A 139 -4.70 -10.99 -2.18
N LEU A 140 -5.98 -11.14 -2.56
CA LEU A 140 -7.00 -10.14 -2.25
C LEU A 140 -7.18 -9.95 -0.75
N ALA A 141 -7.28 -11.04 0.02
CA ALA A 141 -7.53 -10.98 1.45
C ALA A 141 -6.36 -10.32 2.19
N GLU A 142 -5.13 -10.71 1.86
CA GLU A 142 -3.90 -10.12 2.39
C GLU A 142 -3.79 -8.64 2.04
N ASN A 143 -3.89 -8.30 0.75
CA ASN A 143 -3.79 -6.91 0.33
C ASN A 143 -4.97 -6.04 0.78
N PHE A 144 -6.16 -6.61 1.03
CA PHE A 144 -7.27 -5.87 1.60
C PHE A 144 -7.02 -5.52 3.07
N SER A 145 -6.43 -6.45 3.84
CA SER A 145 -5.96 -6.17 5.20
C SER A 145 -4.99 -4.99 5.20
N ASP A 146 -3.94 -5.06 4.38
CA ASP A 146 -2.81 -4.12 4.46
C ASP A 146 -3.02 -2.83 3.63
N GLY A 147 -3.81 -2.93 2.58
CA GLY A 147 -4.10 -1.85 1.64
C GLY A 147 -5.31 -0.99 2.03
N VAL A 148 -6.22 -1.52 2.87
CA VAL A 148 -7.49 -0.84 3.19
C VAL A 148 -7.79 -0.86 4.69
N ILE A 149 -7.89 -2.03 5.31
CA ILE A 149 -8.39 -2.15 6.69
C ILE A 149 -7.42 -1.55 7.70
N ALA A 150 -6.16 -1.98 7.70
CA ALA A 150 -5.16 -1.48 8.62
C ALA A 150 -4.84 0.02 8.42
N PRO A 151 -4.69 0.55 7.18
CA PRO A 151 -4.59 1.99 6.95
C PRO A 151 -5.78 2.79 7.50
N ALA A 152 -7.01 2.32 7.26
CA ALA A 152 -8.22 2.96 7.76
C ALA A 152 -8.28 2.93 9.30
N PHE A 153 -7.94 1.80 9.91
CA PHE A 153 -7.88 1.64 11.36
C PHE A 153 -6.89 2.62 12.00
N TRP A 154 -5.65 2.68 11.50
CA TRP A 154 -4.64 3.59 12.05
C TRP A 154 -4.98 5.07 11.79
N PHE A 155 -5.66 5.38 10.69
CA PHE A 155 -6.20 6.72 10.46
C PHE A 155 -7.28 7.10 11.48
N LEU A 156 -8.16 6.17 11.85
CA LEU A 156 -9.18 6.44 12.88
C LEU A 156 -8.57 6.69 14.26
N ILE A 157 -7.50 5.97 14.61
CA ILE A 157 -6.82 6.09 15.91
C ILE A 157 -6.00 7.37 16.01
N ALA A 158 -5.14 7.63 15.01
CA ALA A 158 -4.10 8.66 15.11
C ALA A 158 -4.15 9.69 13.96
N GLY A 159 -5.19 9.68 13.13
CA GLY A 159 -5.32 10.59 11.99
C GLY A 159 -4.26 10.33 10.90
N PHE A 160 -3.90 11.39 10.18
CA PHE A 160 -2.92 11.30 9.10
C PHE A 160 -1.54 10.76 9.54
N PRO A 161 -1.00 11.12 10.74
CA PRO A 161 0.19 10.46 11.28
C PRO A 161 0.07 8.93 11.33
N GLY A 162 -1.08 8.41 11.79
CA GLY A 162 -1.30 6.97 11.97
C GLY A 162 -1.20 6.19 10.66
N ILE A 163 -1.92 6.63 9.63
CA ILE A 163 -1.89 5.96 8.32
C ILE A 163 -0.50 6.03 7.67
N LEU A 164 0.21 7.17 7.79
CA LEU A 164 1.51 7.33 7.15
C LEU A 164 2.59 6.48 7.84
N VAL A 165 2.56 6.41 9.18
CA VAL A 165 3.41 5.50 9.95
C VAL A 165 3.14 4.06 9.58
N TYR A 166 1.88 3.63 9.59
CA TYR A 166 1.51 2.26 9.23
C TYR A 166 1.99 1.89 7.82
N LYS A 167 1.71 2.75 6.82
CA LYS A 167 2.14 2.52 5.44
C LYS A 167 3.65 2.45 5.31
N THR A 168 4.38 3.30 6.03
CA THR A 168 5.84 3.29 6.02
C THR A 168 6.38 1.99 6.60
N VAL A 169 5.84 1.51 7.73
CA VAL A 169 6.26 0.26 8.37
C VAL A 169 5.91 -0.95 7.50
N ASN A 170 4.70 -1.03 6.96
CA ASN A 170 4.29 -2.13 6.07
C ASN A 170 5.11 -2.16 4.77
N THR A 171 5.48 -0.99 4.23
CA THR A 171 6.39 -0.91 3.07
C THR A 171 7.80 -1.36 3.46
N ALA A 172 8.29 -0.99 4.65
CA ALA A 172 9.61 -1.41 5.13
C ALA A 172 9.69 -2.92 5.34
N ASP A 173 8.65 -3.53 5.89
CA ASP A 173 8.54 -4.99 6.06
C ASP A 173 8.62 -5.73 4.72
N SER A 174 7.98 -5.22 3.68
CA SER A 174 8.03 -5.79 2.33
C SER A 174 9.38 -5.61 1.60
N MET A 175 10.23 -4.68 2.05
CA MET A 175 11.48 -4.32 1.37
C MET A 175 12.74 -4.82 2.08
N ILE A 176 12.74 -4.87 3.41
CA ILE A 176 13.89 -5.23 4.25
C ILE A 176 13.86 -6.72 4.64
N GLY A 177 12.72 -7.40 4.43
CA GLY A 177 12.48 -8.81 4.75
C GLY A 177 13.13 -9.82 3.81
#